data_AF-A0A849TQV3-F1
#
_entry.id   AF-A0A849TQV3-F1
#
_cell.length_a   1.000
_cell.length_b   1.000
_cell.length_c   1.000
_cell.angle_alpha   90.00
_cell.angle_beta   90.00
_cell.angle_gamma   90.00
#
_symmetry.space_group_name_H-M   'P 1'
#
loop_
_entity.id
_entity.type
_entity.pdbx_description
1 polymer ?
#
loop_
_entity_poly.entity_id
_entity_poly.type
_entity_poly.pdbx_seq_one_letter_code
_entity_poly.pdbx_strand_id
1 'polypeptide(L)'
;MTRIWYTGLLMCCVLAWSGSAMAETQSEHVDWGRWSFDWEVRDNQGLALRNVKYADELILAKASMPVVRVKYVKEMVWWNPFTWFGSRAESGRCGPFQDRLRWQDLVPIVNCGDQKVCMERSTQNNVKWLELGIYARIGEYHLYQAWHLSEDGELRPVLHSRGLSCNTNHDHHPYWRFDFDINGNGMDQVFVHEEG
;
A
#
# COMPACT_ATOMS: atom_id res chain seq x y z
N MET A 1 49.07 38.11 48.10
CA MET A 1 49.10 36.76 47.50
C MET A 1 47.76 36.12 47.81
N THR A 2 46.85 36.15 46.85
CA THR A 2 45.41 36.01 47.10
C THR A 2 44.79 35.18 45.99
N ARG A 3 44.40 33.95 46.37
CA ARG A 3 43.28 33.11 45.90
C ARG A 3 42.92 33.09 44.40
N ILE A 4 43.39 32.02 43.76
CA ILE A 4 42.67 31.04 42.91
C ILE A 4 41.30 31.50 42.36
N TRP A 5 41.20 31.56 41.03
CA TRP A 5 39.95 31.56 40.28
C TRP A 5 39.93 30.35 39.34
N TYR A 6 39.13 29.35 39.69
CA TYR A 6 38.69 28.32 38.75
C TYR A 6 37.30 28.72 38.26
N THR A 7 37.18 29.10 36.99
CA THR A 7 35.89 29.19 36.30
C THR A 7 35.79 28.04 35.32
N GLY A 8 35.10 26.99 35.76
CA GLY A 8 34.73 25.85 34.91
C GLY A 8 33.69 26.28 33.87
N LEU A 9 33.98 26.01 32.60
CA LEU A 9 32.99 26.06 31.53
C LEU A 9 32.04 24.88 31.68
N LEU A 10 30.81 25.15 32.10
CA LEU A 10 29.69 24.22 32.00
C LEU A 10 29.22 24.20 30.54
N MET A 11 29.68 23.19 29.79
CA MET A 11 29.21 22.89 28.45
C MET A 11 27.86 22.15 28.59
N CYS A 12 26.75 22.88 28.55
CA CYS A 12 25.43 22.29 28.43
C CYS A 12 25.27 21.66 27.04
N CYS A 13 25.59 20.37 26.92
CA CYS A 13 25.15 19.56 25.79
C CYS A 13 23.63 19.40 25.87
N VAL A 14 22.91 20.23 25.13
CA VAL A 14 21.51 19.98 24.78
C VAL A 14 21.50 18.73 23.89
N LEU A 15 21.24 17.58 24.50
CA LEU A 15 20.87 16.37 23.76
C LEU A 15 19.51 16.67 23.12
N ALA A 16 19.53 17.16 21.88
CA ALA A 16 18.37 17.10 21.02
C ALA A 16 18.01 15.62 20.88
N TRP A 17 16.97 15.18 21.61
CA TRP A 17 16.27 13.96 21.30
C TRP A 17 15.70 14.13 19.90
N SER A 18 16.47 13.70 18.90
CA SER A 18 15.92 13.31 17.61
C SER A 18 15.02 12.12 17.89
N GLY A 19 13.74 12.40 18.16
CA GLY A 19 12.72 11.36 18.15
C GLY A 19 12.87 10.64 16.83
N SER A 20 13.25 9.36 16.90
CA SER A 20 13.21 8.48 15.74
C SER A 20 11.82 8.64 15.14
N ALA A 21 11.74 9.17 13.92
CA ALA A 21 10.51 9.18 13.16
C ALA A 21 10.14 7.72 12.90
N MET A 22 9.40 7.13 13.85
CA MET A 22 8.73 5.86 13.64
C MET A 22 7.85 6.05 12.40
N ALA A 23 7.93 5.12 11.45
CA ALA A 23 7.07 5.15 10.27
C ALA A 23 5.62 5.33 10.72
N GLU A 24 5.01 6.44 10.30
CA GLU A 24 3.66 6.81 10.67
C GLU A 24 2.72 5.69 10.23
N THR A 25 2.31 4.87 11.20
CA THR A 25 1.47 3.69 11.00
C THR A 25 0.06 4.13 11.31
N GLN A 26 -0.84 4.01 10.35
CA GLN A 26 -2.24 4.42 10.50
C GLN A 26 -3.13 3.20 10.37
N SER A 27 -4.06 3.08 11.32
CA SER A 27 -5.02 1.99 11.40
C SER A 27 -6.27 2.43 12.14
N GLU A 28 -7.42 1.92 11.71
CA GLU A 28 -8.72 2.19 12.32
C GLU A 28 -9.64 0.98 12.17
N HIS A 29 -10.56 0.83 13.13
CA HIS A 29 -11.59 -0.21 13.15
C HIS A 29 -12.86 0.26 12.43
N VAL A 30 -13.49 -0.64 11.69
CA VAL A 30 -14.67 -0.36 10.88
C VAL A 30 -15.73 -1.44 11.08
N ASP A 31 -16.93 -1.01 11.45
CA ASP A 31 -18.14 -1.80 11.40
C ASP A 31 -19.07 -1.26 10.30
N TRP A 32 -19.47 -2.13 9.37
CA TRP A 32 -20.37 -1.77 8.28
C TRP A 32 -21.31 -2.93 7.91
N GLY A 33 -22.58 -2.82 8.29
CA GLY A 33 -23.56 -3.86 8.02
C GLY A 33 -23.17 -5.16 8.73
N ARG A 34 -22.88 -6.21 7.95
CA ARG A 34 -22.39 -7.50 8.47
C ARG A 34 -20.86 -7.58 8.52
N TRP A 35 -20.15 -6.58 8.02
CA TRP A 35 -18.70 -6.53 8.02
C TRP A 35 -18.15 -5.88 9.29
N SER A 36 -17.06 -6.44 9.82
CA SER A 36 -16.23 -5.84 10.86
C SER A 36 -14.77 -6.12 10.56
N PHE A 37 -13.90 -5.11 10.55
CA PHE A 37 -12.48 -5.27 10.22
C PHE A 37 -11.65 -4.07 10.70
N ASP A 38 -10.33 -4.27 10.79
CA ASP A 38 -9.37 -3.17 10.93
C ASP A 38 -8.70 -2.92 9.57
N TRP A 39 -8.55 -1.66 9.16
CA TRP A 39 -7.65 -1.33 8.06
C TRP A 39 -6.32 -0.83 8.58
N GLU A 40 -5.24 -1.06 7.83
CA GLU A 40 -3.91 -0.51 8.13
C GLU A 40 -3.12 -0.17 6.87
N VAL A 41 -2.26 0.85 6.93
CA VAL A 41 -1.20 1.07 5.94
C VAL A 41 0.15 0.98 6.64
N ARG A 42 0.77 -0.20 6.59
CA ARG A 42 1.97 -0.54 7.37
C ARG A 42 2.91 -1.48 6.61
N ASP A 43 4.20 -1.47 6.99
CA ASP A 43 5.20 -2.47 6.63
C ASP A 43 5.34 -2.73 5.12
N ASN A 44 5.10 -1.69 4.31
CA ASN A 44 5.11 -1.76 2.84
C ASN A 44 4.08 -2.76 2.27
N GLN A 45 2.92 -2.91 2.92
CA GLN A 45 1.88 -3.86 2.50
C GLN A 45 0.68 -3.23 1.79
N GLY A 46 0.79 -1.95 1.41
CA GLY A 46 -0.32 -1.16 0.91
C GLY A 46 -1.43 -1.02 1.94
N LEU A 47 -2.66 -0.80 1.46
CA LEU A 47 -3.85 -0.80 2.29
C LEU A 47 -4.22 -2.25 2.60
N ALA A 48 -3.98 -2.68 3.83
CA ALA A 48 -4.30 -4.01 4.31
C ALA A 48 -5.56 -4.00 5.17
N LEU A 49 -6.28 -5.12 5.17
CA LEU A 49 -7.36 -5.41 6.10
C LEU A 49 -6.89 -6.48 7.10
N ARG A 50 -7.35 -6.41 8.35
CA ARG A 50 -7.08 -7.40 9.40
C ARG A 50 -8.36 -7.75 10.14
N ASN A 51 -8.33 -8.93 10.78
CA ASN A 51 -9.44 -9.41 11.61
C ASN A 51 -10.79 -9.30 10.88
N VAL A 52 -10.80 -9.66 9.59
CA VAL A 52 -11.94 -9.42 8.71
C VAL A 52 -13.02 -10.44 9.04
N LYS A 53 -14.16 -9.95 9.47
CA LYS A 53 -15.34 -10.72 9.80
C LYS A 53 -16.49 -10.39 8.87
N TYR A 54 -17.28 -11.40 8.56
CA TYR A 54 -18.59 -11.24 7.93
C TYR A 54 -19.63 -12.01 8.75
N ALA A 55 -20.67 -11.32 9.22
CA ALA A 55 -21.71 -11.89 10.08
C ALA A 55 -21.16 -12.56 11.35
N ASP A 56 -20.27 -11.86 12.06
CA ASP A 56 -19.58 -12.31 13.28
C ASP A 56 -18.59 -13.48 13.11
N GLU A 57 -18.48 -14.05 11.92
CA GLU A 57 -17.53 -15.10 11.57
C GLU A 57 -16.23 -14.50 11.01
N LEU A 58 -15.09 -14.90 11.58
CA LEU A 58 -13.77 -14.54 11.05
C LEU A 58 -13.56 -15.26 9.71
N ILE A 59 -13.21 -14.50 8.67
CA ILE A 59 -12.94 -15.05 7.34
C ILE A 59 -11.48 -14.85 6.91
N LEU A 60 -10.84 -13.76 7.33
CA LEU A 60 -9.45 -13.47 7.02
C LEU A 60 -8.75 -12.89 8.25
N ALA A 61 -7.63 -13.49 8.66
CA ALA A 61 -6.72 -12.87 9.61
C ALA A 61 -6.09 -11.61 9.01
N LYS A 62 -5.78 -11.64 7.70
CA LYS A 62 -5.22 -10.50 6.95
C LYS A 62 -5.46 -10.59 5.44
N ALA A 63 -5.73 -9.45 4.81
CA ALA A 63 -5.70 -9.27 3.36
C ALA A 63 -4.79 -8.09 3.00
N SER A 64 -3.89 -8.21 2.02
CA SER A 64 -2.98 -7.12 1.64
C SER A 64 -2.47 -7.20 0.20
N MET A 65 -1.84 -6.13 -0.27
CA MET A 65 -1.16 -6.05 -1.57
C MET A 65 0.31 -5.62 -1.37
N PRO A 66 1.22 -6.55 -1.01
CA PRO A 66 2.59 -6.20 -0.63
C PRO A 66 3.46 -5.61 -1.73
N VAL A 67 3.17 -5.91 -3.00
CA VAL A 67 3.99 -5.42 -4.10
C VAL A 67 3.21 -5.43 -5.41
N VAL A 68 3.41 -4.38 -6.20
CA VAL A 68 3.11 -4.36 -7.63
C VAL A 68 4.44 -4.49 -8.37
N ARG A 69 4.59 -5.51 -9.20
CA ARG A 69 5.79 -5.66 -10.03
C ARG A 69 5.48 -5.15 -11.42
N VAL A 70 6.30 -4.22 -11.90
CA VAL A 70 6.22 -3.73 -13.27
C VAL A 70 7.38 -4.33 -14.05
N LYS A 71 7.07 -5.07 -15.11
CA LYS A 71 8.06 -5.69 -15.98
C LYS A 71 7.99 -5.05 -17.36
N TYR A 72 9.01 -4.28 -17.72
CA TYR A 72 9.15 -3.76 -19.07
C TYR A 72 9.73 -4.82 -20.01
N VAL A 73 9.27 -4.79 -21.25
CA VAL A 73 9.97 -5.46 -22.35
C VAL A 73 11.29 -4.73 -22.56
N LYS A 74 12.41 -5.46 -22.56
CA LYS A 74 13.72 -4.87 -22.86
C LYS A 74 13.67 -4.21 -24.23
N GLU A 75 13.94 -2.91 -24.31
CA GLU A 75 14.34 -2.34 -25.59
C GLU A 75 15.67 -2.97 -26.00
N MET A 76 15.67 -3.61 -27.17
CA MET A 76 16.80 -4.34 -27.71
C MET A 76 17.99 -3.40 -27.94
N VAL A 77 19.13 -3.79 -27.38
CA VAL A 77 20.40 -3.03 -27.27
C VAL A 77 21.02 -2.60 -28.62
N TRP A 78 20.60 -3.21 -29.73
CA TRP A 78 21.37 -3.16 -30.99
C TRP A 78 21.25 -1.85 -31.80
N TRP A 79 20.31 -0.95 -31.47
CA TRP A 79 20.12 0.29 -32.23
C TRP A 79 20.48 1.58 -31.47
N ASN A 80 20.79 1.52 -30.16
CA ASN A 80 21.09 2.72 -29.38
C ASN A 80 22.58 2.79 -28.96
N PRO A 81 23.45 3.47 -29.75
CA PRO A 81 24.89 3.58 -29.48
C PRO A 81 25.24 4.39 -28.21
N PHE A 82 24.26 5.02 -27.54
CA PHE A 82 24.48 5.82 -26.33
C PHE A 82 24.31 5.04 -25.01
N THR A 83 24.04 3.74 -25.06
CA THR A 83 23.86 2.89 -23.87
C THR A 83 25.15 2.57 -23.10
N TRP A 84 26.34 2.86 -23.67
CA TRP A 84 27.63 2.54 -23.06
C TRP A 84 28.11 3.55 -22.00
N PHE A 85 27.69 4.83 -22.09
CA PHE A 85 28.26 5.92 -21.27
C PHE A 85 27.30 6.59 -20.27
N GLY A 86 26.05 6.12 -20.20
CA GLY A 86 25.14 6.42 -19.09
C GLY A 86 24.45 7.79 -19.15
N SER A 87 23.12 7.76 -19.23
CA SER A 87 22.23 8.65 -18.48
C SER A 87 20.90 7.94 -18.30
N ARG A 88 20.31 8.03 -17.10
CA ARG A 88 19.15 7.25 -16.66
C ARG A 88 17.85 7.56 -17.39
N ALA A 89 17.81 8.61 -18.21
CA ALA A 89 16.60 9.09 -18.88
C ALA A 89 16.62 8.91 -20.40
N GLU A 90 17.79 8.79 -21.04
CA GLU A 90 17.91 8.70 -22.52
C GLU A 90 18.32 7.30 -23.02
N SER A 91 18.50 6.33 -22.11
CA SER A 91 19.09 5.00 -22.39
C SER A 91 18.12 3.81 -22.39
N GLY A 92 16.80 4.03 -22.35
CA GLY A 92 15.81 2.94 -22.45
C GLY A 92 15.83 1.92 -21.29
N ARG A 93 16.42 2.26 -20.14
CA ARG A 93 16.50 1.38 -18.96
C ARG A 93 15.32 1.57 -18.02
N CYS A 94 14.14 1.24 -18.51
CA CYS A 94 12.95 1.05 -17.69
C CYS A 94 13.16 -0.26 -16.92
N GLY A 95 13.73 -0.14 -15.72
CA GLY A 95 14.06 -1.31 -14.90
C GLY A 95 12.79 -2.04 -14.48
N PRO A 96 12.87 -3.34 -14.14
CA PRO A 96 11.76 -3.94 -13.40
C PRO A 96 11.57 -3.16 -12.09
N PHE A 97 10.35 -2.70 -11.83
CA PHE A 97 10.01 -2.01 -10.58
C PHE A 97 9.31 -2.95 -9.60
N GLN A 98 9.50 -2.65 -8.33
CA GLN A 98 8.83 -3.29 -7.21
C GLN A 98 8.17 -2.17 -6.41
N ASP A 99 6.99 -1.77 -6.87
CA ASP A 99 6.26 -0.67 -6.27
C ASP A 99 5.56 -1.18 -5.02
N ARG A 100 5.87 -0.55 -3.90
CA ARG A 100 5.27 -0.85 -2.61
C ARG A 100 4.57 0.39 -2.12
N LEU A 101 3.27 0.29 -1.85
CA LEU A 101 2.50 1.41 -1.37
C LEU A 101 2.76 1.60 0.14
N ARG A 102 3.26 2.78 0.51
CA ARG A 102 3.60 3.15 1.89
C ARG A 102 2.90 4.45 2.24
N TRP A 103 2.70 4.71 3.53
CA TRP A 103 2.01 5.91 4.02
C TRP A 103 2.59 7.22 3.46
N GLN A 104 3.91 7.29 3.32
CA GLN A 104 4.63 8.45 2.78
C GLN A 104 4.42 8.66 1.28
N ASP A 105 4.06 7.62 0.53
CA ASP A 105 3.80 7.71 -0.91
C ASP A 105 2.32 8.06 -1.19
N LEU A 106 1.46 7.99 -0.16
CA LEU A 106 0.04 8.32 -0.27
C LEU A 106 -0.16 9.82 -0.38
N VAL A 107 -1.01 10.21 -1.31
CA VAL A 107 -1.45 11.60 -1.48
C VAL A 107 -2.96 11.69 -1.20
N PRO A 108 -3.44 12.82 -0.65
CA PRO A 108 -4.85 13.05 -0.42
C PRO A 108 -5.73 12.83 -1.66
N ILE A 109 -6.90 12.24 -1.44
CA ILE A 109 -7.93 12.04 -2.46
C ILE A 109 -8.89 13.22 -2.40
N VAL A 110 -8.76 14.13 -3.38
CA VAL A 110 -9.49 15.42 -3.40
C VAL A 110 -11.02 15.27 -3.35
N ASN A 111 -11.56 14.23 -3.99
CA ASN A 111 -13.01 13.98 -4.01
C ASN A 111 -13.51 13.26 -2.75
N CYS A 112 -12.63 12.99 -1.78
CA CYS A 112 -12.93 12.27 -0.55
C CYS A 112 -12.47 13.04 0.68
N GLY A 113 -12.84 14.34 0.74
CA GLY A 113 -12.54 15.20 1.88
C GLY A 113 -11.06 15.45 2.12
N ASP A 114 -10.23 15.34 1.06
CA ASP A 114 -8.78 15.51 1.11
C ASP A 114 -8.08 14.57 2.11
N GLN A 115 -8.62 13.35 2.26
CA GLN A 115 -8.05 12.31 3.12
C GLN A 115 -7.13 11.37 2.31
N LYS A 116 -6.10 10.81 2.95
CA LYS A 116 -5.20 9.80 2.35
C LYS A 116 -5.87 8.44 2.18
N VAL A 117 -6.78 8.11 3.10
CA VAL A 117 -7.62 6.91 3.06
C VAL A 117 -9.04 7.38 2.85
N CYS A 118 -9.66 6.86 1.79
CA CYS A 118 -11.01 7.22 1.42
C CYS A 118 -11.96 6.06 1.73
N MET A 119 -13.11 6.37 2.31
CA MET A 119 -14.16 5.39 2.57
C MET A 119 -15.49 5.92 2.04
N GLU A 120 -16.01 5.29 1.00
CA GLU A 120 -17.24 5.71 0.32
C GLU A 120 -18.28 4.59 0.31
N ARG A 121 -19.55 5.00 0.32
CA ARG A 121 -20.70 4.08 0.29
C ARG A 121 -21.46 4.30 -1.00
N SER A 122 -21.82 3.24 -1.69
CA SER A 122 -22.62 3.31 -2.91
C SER A 122 -23.67 2.20 -2.94
N THR A 123 -24.61 2.29 -3.88
CA THR A 123 -25.57 1.22 -4.18
C THR A 123 -25.53 0.97 -5.68
N GLN A 124 -25.24 -0.26 -6.07
CA GLN A 124 -25.14 -0.67 -7.47
C GLN A 124 -25.94 -1.95 -7.64
N ASN A 125 -26.84 -1.99 -8.63
CA ASN A 125 -27.71 -3.15 -8.90
C ASN A 125 -28.47 -3.64 -7.64
N ASN A 126 -29.00 -2.71 -6.85
CA ASN A 126 -29.69 -2.95 -5.57
C ASN A 126 -28.84 -3.59 -4.46
N VAL A 127 -27.52 -3.67 -4.62
CA VAL A 127 -26.58 -4.12 -3.59
C VAL A 127 -25.82 -2.92 -3.05
N LYS A 128 -25.76 -2.76 -1.73
CA LYS A 128 -24.92 -1.73 -1.09
C LYS A 128 -23.46 -2.16 -1.09
N TRP A 129 -22.58 -1.19 -1.30
CA TRP A 129 -21.13 -1.37 -1.34
C TRP A 129 -20.44 -0.36 -0.44
N LEU A 130 -19.37 -0.82 0.21
CA LEU A 130 -18.36 0.00 0.87
C LEU A 130 -17.08 -0.08 0.05
N GLU A 131 -16.57 1.05 -0.40
CA GLU A 131 -15.24 1.18 -0.98
C GLU A 131 -14.28 1.75 0.06
N LEU A 132 -13.15 1.10 0.28
CA LEU A 132 -12.04 1.60 1.07
C LEU A 132 -10.81 1.71 0.16
N GLY A 133 -10.36 2.93 -0.12
CA GLY A 133 -9.33 3.21 -1.12
C GLY A 133 -8.17 4.05 -0.60
N ILE A 134 -7.00 3.84 -1.19
CA ILE A 134 -5.82 4.70 -1.06
C ILE A 134 -5.29 5.09 -2.42
N TYR A 135 -4.67 6.26 -2.49
CA TYR A 135 -4.06 6.77 -3.70
C TYR A 135 -2.59 7.13 -3.47
N ALA A 136 -1.70 6.56 -4.28
CA ALA A 136 -0.27 6.68 -4.13
C ALA A 136 0.39 7.25 -5.40
N ARG A 137 1.47 8.01 -5.20
CA ARG A 137 2.35 8.47 -6.28
C ARG A 137 3.75 7.90 -6.08
N ILE A 138 4.20 7.08 -7.02
CA ILE A 138 5.53 6.47 -7.00
C ILE A 138 6.20 6.75 -8.34
N GLY A 139 7.20 7.65 -8.33
CA GLY A 139 7.75 8.18 -9.57
C GLY A 139 6.67 8.82 -10.43
N GLU A 140 6.57 8.40 -11.69
CA GLU A 140 5.54 8.87 -12.64
C GLU A 140 4.22 8.11 -12.53
N TYR A 141 4.13 7.08 -11.68
CA TYR A 141 2.93 6.28 -11.54
C TYR A 141 1.96 6.83 -10.51
N HIS A 142 0.68 6.69 -10.85
CA HIS A 142 -0.50 7.03 -10.08
C HIS A 142 -1.24 5.72 -9.82
N LEU A 143 -1.21 5.24 -8.57
CA LEU A 143 -1.77 3.95 -8.19
C LEU A 143 -2.95 4.16 -7.24
N TYR A 144 -4.12 3.63 -7.58
CA TYR A 144 -5.29 3.60 -6.72
C TYR A 144 -5.59 2.15 -6.32
N GLN A 145 -5.37 1.83 -5.04
CA GLN A 145 -5.68 0.51 -4.50
C GLN A 145 -6.96 0.62 -3.68
N ALA A 146 -7.92 -0.28 -3.89
CA ALA A 146 -9.16 -0.30 -3.13
C ALA A 146 -9.63 -1.72 -2.76
N TRP A 147 -10.41 -1.78 -1.69
CA TRP A 147 -11.22 -2.92 -1.30
C TRP A 147 -12.70 -2.55 -1.46
N HIS A 148 -13.44 -3.33 -2.24
CA HIS A 148 -14.89 -3.17 -2.33
C HIS A 148 -15.55 -4.31 -1.54
N LEU A 149 -16.40 -3.96 -0.59
CA LEU A 149 -17.15 -4.90 0.22
C LEU A 149 -18.64 -4.75 -0.10
N SER A 150 -19.33 -5.83 -0.44
CA SER A 150 -20.79 -5.81 -0.68
C SER A 150 -21.56 -6.20 0.57
N GLU A 151 -22.79 -5.74 0.73
CA GLU A 151 -23.63 -6.18 1.85
C GLU A 151 -23.91 -7.70 1.83
N ASP A 152 -23.82 -8.32 0.66
CA ASP A 152 -24.05 -9.76 0.42
C ASP A 152 -22.81 -10.64 0.71
N GLY A 153 -21.67 -10.06 1.10
CA GLY A 153 -20.48 -10.81 1.52
C GLY A 153 -19.38 -10.94 0.47
N GLU A 154 -19.45 -10.19 -0.63
CA GLU A 154 -18.36 -10.13 -1.60
C GLU A 154 -17.25 -9.19 -1.08
N LEU A 155 -16.00 -9.65 -1.15
CA LEU A 155 -14.80 -8.83 -0.96
C LEU A 155 -14.01 -8.82 -2.28
N ARG A 156 -13.88 -7.65 -2.91
CA ARG A 156 -13.21 -7.49 -4.19
C ARG A 156 -11.97 -6.59 -4.07
N PRO A 157 -10.75 -7.13 -4.28
CA PRO A 157 -9.54 -6.33 -4.42
C PRO A 157 -9.52 -5.61 -5.77
N VAL A 158 -9.13 -4.34 -5.79
CA VAL A 158 -8.98 -3.54 -7.02
C VAL A 158 -7.67 -2.77 -6.99
N LEU A 159 -6.97 -2.74 -8.13
CA LEU A 159 -5.86 -1.83 -8.39
C LEU A 159 -6.08 -1.16 -9.75
N HIS A 160 -6.11 0.17 -9.73
CA HIS A 160 -6.01 0.98 -10.93
C HIS A 160 -4.62 1.63 -11.01
N SER A 161 -4.10 1.74 -12.23
CA SER A 161 -2.83 2.39 -12.50
C SER A 161 -2.99 3.40 -13.63
N ARG A 162 -2.33 4.55 -13.48
CA ARG A 162 -2.20 5.60 -14.48
C ARG A 162 -0.77 6.16 -14.42
N GLY A 163 -0.37 6.87 -15.47
CA GLY A 163 0.95 7.49 -15.57
C GLY A 163 1.83 6.73 -16.54
N LEU A 164 2.80 7.43 -17.12
CA LEU A 164 3.71 6.86 -18.11
C LEU A 164 5.15 7.11 -17.63
N SER A 165 5.74 6.09 -17.00
CA SER A 165 7.16 6.16 -16.65
C SER A 165 8.06 5.94 -17.87
N CYS A 166 7.66 5.04 -18.78
CA CYS A 166 8.39 4.77 -20.01
C CYS A 166 7.44 4.42 -21.15
N ASN A 167 7.76 4.89 -22.35
CA ASN A 167 6.99 4.60 -23.56
C ASN A 167 7.40 3.27 -24.20
N THR A 168 7.22 2.17 -23.47
CA THR A 168 7.44 0.81 -23.98
C THR A 168 6.45 -0.16 -23.36
N ASN A 169 6.27 -1.32 -24.00
CA ASN A 169 5.36 -2.35 -23.52
C ASN A 169 5.81 -2.84 -22.14
N HIS A 170 4.85 -3.01 -21.24
CA HIS A 170 5.10 -3.47 -19.88
C HIS A 170 3.87 -4.14 -19.28
N ASP A 171 4.12 -5.05 -18.36
CA ASP A 171 3.10 -5.77 -17.61
C ASP A 171 3.08 -5.29 -16.16
N HIS A 172 1.89 -5.03 -15.62
CA HIS A 172 1.66 -4.78 -14.21
C HIS A 172 1.18 -6.06 -13.53
N HIS A 173 1.94 -6.54 -12.54
CA HIS A 173 1.61 -7.73 -11.76
C HIS A 173 1.37 -7.34 -10.29
N PRO A 174 0.13 -7.03 -9.89
CA PRO A 174 -0.21 -6.89 -8.48
C PRO A 174 -0.21 -8.26 -7.79
N TYR A 175 0.46 -8.36 -6.66
CA TYR A 175 0.44 -9.56 -5.82
C TYR A 175 -0.45 -9.32 -4.62
N TRP A 176 -1.57 -10.04 -4.55
CA TRP A 176 -2.49 -10.02 -3.42
C TRP A 176 -2.17 -11.20 -2.48
N ARG A 177 -2.19 -10.96 -1.17
CA ARG A 177 -2.03 -11.99 -0.14
C ARG A 177 -3.30 -12.04 0.71
N PHE A 178 -3.90 -13.21 0.77
CA PHE A 178 -5.04 -13.52 1.62
C PHE A 178 -4.63 -14.57 2.65
N ASP A 179 -4.85 -14.26 3.91
CA ASP A 179 -4.61 -15.10 5.07
C ASP A 179 -5.97 -15.55 5.59
N PHE A 180 -6.50 -16.62 4.99
CA PHE A 180 -7.77 -17.22 5.40
C PHE A 180 -7.62 -17.83 6.78
N ASP A 181 -8.60 -17.57 7.64
CA ASP A 181 -8.66 -18.07 9.02
C ASP A 181 -10.13 -18.27 9.39
N ILE A 182 -10.80 -19.20 8.70
CA ILE A 182 -12.25 -19.39 8.78
C ILE A 182 -12.60 -19.87 10.19
N ASN A 183 -13.40 -19.08 10.90
CA ASN A 183 -13.73 -19.30 12.32
C ASN A 183 -12.53 -19.35 13.27
N GLY A 184 -11.33 -18.92 12.86
CA GLY A 184 -10.17 -18.83 13.77
C GLY A 184 -9.59 -20.16 14.24
N ASN A 185 -9.92 -21.28 13.59
CA ASN A 185 -9.56 -22.62 14.07
C ASN A 185 -8.25 -23.16 13.47
N GLY A 186 -7.67 -22.47 12.47
CA GLY A 186 -6.43 -22.87 11.80
C GLY A 186 -6.51 -24.20 11.03
N MET A 187 -7.72 -24.69 10.75
CA MET A 187 -7.98 -25.94 10.02
C MET A 187 -8.63 -25.67 8.65
N ASP A 188 -8.29 -24.55 8.03
CA ASP A 188 -8.81 -24.17 6.72
C ASP A 188 -8.43 -25.19 5.64
N GLN A 189 -9.39 -25.48 4.77
CA GLN A 189 -9.24 -26.43 3.67
C GLN A 189 -9.48 -25.74 2.34
N VAL A 190 -8.65 -26.07 1.36
CA VAL A 190 -8.81 -25.60 -0.02
C VAL A 190 -9.38 -26.75 -0.83
N PHE A 191 -10.51 -26.49 -1.48
CA PHE A 191 -11.14 -27.43 -2.41
C PHE A 191 -11.00 -26.89 -3.83
N VAL A 192 -10.81 -27.80 -4.79
CA VAL A 192 -10.92 -27.46 -6.20
C VAL A 192 -12.40 -27.52 -6.56
N HIS A 193 -12.94 -26.41 -7.05
CA HIS A 193 -14.26 -26.41 -7.67
C HIS A 193 -14.08 -26.79 -9.15
N GLU A 194 -14.45 -28.01 -9.50
CA GLU A 194 -14.58 -28.41 -10.90
C GLU A 194 -16.01 -28.08 -11.34
N GLU A 195 -16.14 -27.20 -12.32
CA GLU A 195 -17.42 -27.02 -13.01
C GLU A 195 -17.80 -28.35 -13.67
N GLY A 196 -18.91 -28.93 -13.25
CA GLY A 196 -19.47 -30.17 -13.82
C GLY A 196 -20.13 -29.95 -15.18
#